data_AF-A0A927K3W2-F1
#
_entry.id   AF-A0A927K3W2-F1
#
_cell.length_a   1.000
_cell.length_b   1.000
_cell.length_c   1.000
_cell.angle_alpha   90.00
_cell.angle_beta   90.00
_cell.angle_gamma   90.00
#
_symmetry.space_group_name_H-M   'P 1'
#
loop_
_entity.id
_entity.type
_entity.pdbx_description
1 polymer ?
#
loop_
_entity_poly.entity_id
_entity_poly.type
_entity_poly.pdbx_seq_one_letter_code
_entity_poly.pdbx_strand_id
1 'polypeptide(L)' 'MKLANQRQLRAAFPGCATLLTGNAAVNAHMNAVNTELGFRPVERRLEFQKSL' A
#
# COMPACT_ATOMS: atom_id res chain seq x y z
N MET A 1 8.83 -10.02 4.82
CA MET A 1 9.18 -8.63 5.21
C MET A 1 7.97 -7.74 5.52
N LYS A 2 6.93 -7.63 4.67
CA LYS A 2 5.82 -6.66 4.86
C LYS A 2 5.12 -6.72 6.22
N LEU A 3 4.78 -7.92 6.71
CA LEU A 3 4.20 -8.12 8.04
C LEU A 3 5.12 -7.68 9.18
N ALA A 4 6.43 -7.88 9.05
CA ALA A 4 7.40 -7.45 10.06
C ALA A 4 7.43 -5.92 10.15
N ASN A 5 7.45 -5.23 9.01
CA ASN A 5 7.42 -3.76 8.96
C ASN A 5 6.12 -3.20 9.56
N GLN A 6 4.97 -3.82 9.30
CA GLN A 6 3.70 -3.40 9.90
C GLN A 6 3.67 -3.60 11.42
N ARG A 7 4.23 -4.70 11.92
CA ARG A 7 4.36 -4.94 13.36
C ARG A 7 5.25 -3.89 14.01
N GLN A 8 6.37 -3.55 13.37
CA GLN A 8 7.25 -2.47 13.82
C GLN A 8 6.54 -1.11 13.81
N LEU A 9 5.81 -0.79 12.73
CA LEU A 9 5.03 0.45 12.64
C LEU A 9 4.01 0.57 13.78
N ARG A 10 3.26 -0.50 14.05
CA ARG A 10 2.26 -0.50 15.14
C ARG A 10 2.89 -0.35 16.52
N ALA A 11 4.09 -0.91 16.72
CA ALA A 11 4.82 -0.75 17.97
C ALA A 11 5.36 0.67 18.14
N ALA A 12 5.91 1.27 17.10
CA ALA A 12 6.50 2.61 17.13
C ALA A 12 5.44 3.74 17.13
N PHE A 13 4.30 3.51 16.48
CA PHE A 13 3.23 4.51 16.30
C PHE A 13 1.86 3.90 16.63
N PRO A 14 1.57 3.65 17.93
CA PRO A 14 0.32 2.99 18.33
C PRO A 14 -0.95 3.79 17.96
N GLY A 15 -0.84 5.10 17.74
CA GLY A 15 -1.94 5.96 17.29
C GLY A 15 -2.18 5.99 15.78
N CYS A 16 -1.41 5.23 14.98
CA CYS A 16 -1.61 5.19 13.53
C CYS A 16 -2.92 4.47 13.18
N ALA A 17 -3.93 5.23 12.77
CA ALA A 17 -5.26 4.71 12.41
C ALA A 17 -5.36 4.30 10.92
N THR A 18 -4.52 4.89 10.07
CA THR A 18 -4.60 4.71 8.62
C THR A 18 -3.21 4.45 8.04
N LEU A 19 -3.09 3.33 7.32
CA LEU A 19 -1.89 2.98 6.57
C LEU A 19 -2.24 2.84 5.09
N LEU A 20 -1.57 3.64 4.25
CA LEU A 20 -1.74 3.60 2.80
C LEU A 20 -0.53 2.94 2.14
N THR A 21 -0.77 2.24 1.05
CA THR A 21 0.27 1.65 0.19
C THR A 21 -0.22 1.69 -1.25
N GLY A 22 0.69 1.80 -2.21
CA GLY A 22 0.38 1.83 -3.64
C GLY A 22 1.18 0.77 -4.37
N ASN A 23 0.52 0.09 -5.31
CA ASN A 23 1.15 -0.82 -6.27
C ASN A 23 0.72 -0.40 -7.68
N ALA A 24 1.52 -0.75 -8.68
CA ALA A 24 1.04 -0.76 -10.06
C ALA A 24 -0.12 -1.75 -10.21
N ALA A 25 -1.15 -1.39 -10.99
CA ALA A 25 -2.32 -2.26 -11.22
C ALA A 25 -1.93 -3.60 -11.85
N VAL A 26 -0.86 -3.62 -12.65
CA VAL A 26 -0.32 -4.82 -13.30
C VAL A 26 0.43 -5.77 -12.34
N ASN A 27 0.78 -5.33 -11.13
CA ASN A 27 1.48 -6.18 -10.15
C ASN A 27 0.49 -7.06 -9.38
N ALA A 28 -0.08 -8.05 -10.06
CA ALA A 28 -1.08 -8.96 -9.51
C ALA A 28 -0.63 -9.64 -8.22
N HIS A 29 0.65 -10.03 -8.12
CA HIS A 29 1.19 -10.70 -6.95
C HIS A 29 1.16 -9.81 -5.70
N MET A 30 1.68 -8.57 -5.77
CA MET A 30 1.65 -7.66 -4.62
C MET A 30 0.24 -7.14 -4.32
N ASN A 31 -0.64 -7.10 -5.32
CA ASN A 31 -2.06 -6.79 -5.12
C ASN A 31 -2.75 -7.88 -4.30
N ALA A 32 -2.52 -9.16 -4.62
CA ALA A 32 -3.05 -10.27 -3.84
C ALA A 32 -2.57 -10.25 -2.38
N VAL A 33 -1.28 -9.99 -2.16
CA VAL A 33 -0.72 -9.82 -0.79
C VAL A 33 -1.43 -8.69 -0.04
N ASN A 34 -1.70 -7.56 -0.68
CA ASN A 34 -2.43 -6.45 -0.05
C ASN A 34 -3.87 -6.84 0.30
N THR A 35 -4.56 -7.55 -0.59
CA THR A 35 -5.91 -8.06 -0.35
C THR A 35 -5.93 -9.02 0.84
N GLU A 36 -4.98 -9.96 0.93
CA GLU A 36 -4.88 -10.90 2.05
C GLU A 36 -4.60 -10.20 3.38
N LEU A 37 -3.80 -9.13 3.36
CA LEU A 37 -3.52 -8.29 4.54
C LEU A 37 -4.67 -7.31 4.89
N GLY A 38 -5.78 -7.32 4.14
CA GLY A 38 -6.96 -6.52 4.42
C GLY A 38 -6.94 -5.07 3.90
N PHE A 39 -5.96 -4.71 3.07
CA PHE A 39 -6.00 -3.41 2.39
C PHE A 39 -7.15 -3.36 1.39
N ARG A 40 -7.72 -2.16 1.22
CA ARG A 40 -8.82 -1.91 0.28
C ARG A 40 -8.39 -0.86 -0.74
N PRO A 41 -8.80 -0.97 -2.02
CA PRO A 41 -8.56 0.08 -2.99
C PRO A 41 -9.27 1.36 -2.57
N VAL A 42 -8.53 2.47 -2.48
CA VAL A 42 -9.08 3.80 -2.13
C VAL A 42 -8.84 4.85 -3.22
N GLU A 43 -7.92 4.58 -4.16
CA GLU A 43 -7.57 5.48 -5.24
C GLU A 43 -7.07 4.72 -6.48
N ARG A 44 -7.08 5.40 -7.64
CA ARG A 44 -6.33 5.01 -8.83
C ARG A 44 -5.46 6.19 -9.26
N ARG A 45 -4.15 5.99 -9.32
CA ARG A 45 -3.19 7.01 -9.75
C ARG A 45 -2.85 6.83 -11.23
N LEU A 46 -2.90 7.92 -11.96
CA LEU A 46 -2.47 8.01 -13.35
C LEU A 46 -1.23 8.89 -13.42
N GLU A 47 -0.27 8.51 -14.26
CA GLU A 47 0.92 9.30 -14.52
C GLU A 47 0.82 9.90 -15.92
N PHE A 48 1.09 11.20 -16.04
CA PHE A 48 1.09 11.92 -17.30
C PHE A 48 2.31 12.83 -17.36
N GLN A 49 2.99 12.83 -18.50
CA GLN A 49 4.12 13.69 -18.78
C GLN A 49 3.82 14.51 -20.04
N LYS A 50 3.84 15.84 -19.91
CA LYS A 50 3.74 16.76 -21.05
C LYS A 50 5.15 17.13 -21.51
N SER A 51 5.42 17.00 -22.80
CA SER A 51 6.60 17.61 -23.42
C SER A 51 6.30 19.09 -23.68
N LEU A 52 7.21 19.97 -23.26
CA LEU A 52 7.18 21.40 -23.56
C LEU A 52 7.85 21.68 -24.90
#